data_AF-A0A8X7WEC7-F1
#
_entry.id   AF-A0A8X7WEC7-F1
#
_cell.length_a   1.000
_cell.length_b   1.000
_cell.length_c   1.000
_cell.angle_alpha   90.00
_cell.angle_beta   90.00
_cell.angle_gamma   90.00
#
_symmetry.space_group_name_H-M   'P 1'
#
loop_
_entity.id
_entity.type
_entity.pdbx_description
1 polymer ?
#
loop_
_entity_poly.entity_id
_entity_poly.type
_entity_poly.pdbx_seq_one_letter_code
_entity_poly.pdbx_strand_id
1 'polypeptide(L)'
;MAEPLCESSFVGDIDTSAPFESVREAATRFGGFGFWKPSSLSNIFEPSQNDVDEANIVASELEKELISKEGEALKVLKSLESIKGIVEELKSKLHRREDKENCDMSVLKELNQAKTNLCKTTEDLAAIRESVELLNKRLEEERAALEKTRERLNSKNAAEISKEIQRLSDDALEFSKTGEEARFAVDKAVCEIERTRSKIKAAELRLVAARKMKEAARAAEAVAIAEIKDVTRRRRRRETLQEEILEKIEETAQEIRSSKRTIEEGLRE
;
A
#
# COMPACT_ATOMS: atom_id res chain seq x y z
N MET A 1 30.22 14.92 -122.80
CA MET A 1 30.67 14.81 -121.40
C MET A 1 30.36 16.14 -120.73
N ALA A 2 29.86 16.11 -119.50
CA ALA A 2 29.13 17.19 -118.84
C ALA A 2 30.02 18.34 -118.28
N GLU A 3 29.42 19.53 -118.21
CA GLU A 3 29.72 20.74 -117.40
C GLU A 3 29.72 20.49 -115.86
N PRO A 4 29.97 21.48 -114.93
CA PRO A 4 30.29 22.92 -115.08
C PRO A 4 31.41 23.50 -114.15
N LEU A 5 31.52 24.84 -114.26
CA LEU A 5 32.29 25.93 -113.63
C LEU A 5 32.24 26.09 -112.08
N CYS A 6 33.22 26.82 -111.51
CA CYS A 6 33.06 27.64 -110.29
C CYS A 6 34.10 28.80 -110.19
N GLU A 7 33.62 29.99 -109.80
CA GLU A 7 34.33 31.26 -109.54
C GLU A 7 35.09 31.28 -108.20
N SER A 8 36.04 32.22 -108.01
CA SER A 8 36.46 32.65 -106.66
C SER A 8 36.67 34.16 -106.59
N SER A 9 35.93 34.79 -105.67
CA SER A 9 35.91 36.19 -105.25
C SER A 9 37.10 36.56 -104.35
N PHE A 10 37.61 37.78 -104.50
CA PHE A 10 38.54 38.41 -103.54
C PHE A 10 37.77 38.84 -102.29
N VAL A 11 38.03 38.19 -101.16
CA VAL A 11 37.55 38.56 -99.82
C VAL A 11 38.63 39.43 -99.18
N GLY A 12 38.27 40.61 -98.67
CA GLY A 12 39.15 41.41 -97.82
C GLY A 12 39.28 40.76 -96.45
N ASP A 13 40.51 40.53 -95.98
CA ASP A 13 40.79 39.95 -94.67
C ASP A 13 40.30 40.90 -93.56
N ILE A 14 39.29 40.46 -92.80
CA ILE A 14 38.82 41.17 -91.60
C ILE A 14 39.58 40.60 -90.39
N ASP A 15 40.34 41.46 -89.71
CA ASP A 15 41.05 41.12 -88.47
C ASP A 15 40.04 40.85 -87.34
N THR A 16 40.06 39.63 -86.81
CA THR A 16 39.20 39.13 -85.72
C THR A 16 39.98 38.89 -84.43
N SER A 17 41.18 39.46 -84.30
CA SER A 17 42.03 39.31 -83.11
C SER A 17 41.37 39.83 -81.82
N ALA A 18 41.84 39.32 -80.67
CA ALA A 18 41.27 39.55 -79.35
C ALA A 18 41.16 41.05 -78.96
N PRO A 19 40.19 41.43 -78.10
CA PRO A 19 39.98 42.81 -77.68
C PRO A 19 41.23 43.44 -77.05
N PHE A 20 41.49 44.71 -77.32
CA PHE A 20 42.64 45.43 -76.75
C PHE A 20 42.45 45.63 -75.25
N GLU A 21 43.47 45.32 -74.45
CA GLU A 21 43.41 45.48 -72.98
C GLU A 21 43.66 46.94 -72.56
N SER A 22 44.07 47.80 -73.51
CA SER A 22 44.39 49.20 -73.28
C SER A 22 44.24 50.04 -74.54
N VAL A 23 43.78 51.28 -74.36
CA VAL A 23 43.72 52.31 -75.42
C VAL A 23 45.09 52.52 -76.08
N ARG A 24 46.18 52.35 -75.32
CA ARG A 24 47.55 52.45 -75.84
C ARG A 24 47.88 51.33 -76.83
N GLU A 25 47.43 50.12 -76.56
CA GLU A 25 47.65 48.96 -77.43
C GLU A 25 46.88 49.11 -78.74
N ALA A 26 45.60 49.49 -78.64
CA ALA A 26 44.75 49.74 -79.80
C ALA A 26 45.36 50.80 -80.74
N ALA A 27 45.78 51.94 -80.20
CA ALA A 27 46.37 53.01 -80.98
C ALA A 27 47.70 52.63 -81.66
N THR A 28 48.46 51.69 -81.06
CA THR A 28 49.70 51.20 -81.67
C THR A 28 49.40 50.22 -82.81
N ARG A 29 48.40 49.34 -82.67
CA ARG A 29 48.00 48.39 -83.72
C ARG A 29 47.49 49.07 -85.00
N PHE A 30 46.83 50.22 -84.87
CA PHE A 30 46.22 50.93 -86.00
C PHE A 30 47.03 52.13 -86.53
N GLY A 31 48.35 52.16 -86.32
CA GLY A 31 49.24 53.15 -86.96
C GLY A 31 49.86 54.21 -86.05
N GLY A 32 49.74 54.07 -84.73
CA GLY A 32 50.44 54.88 -83.74
C GLY A 32 49.82 56.24 -83.44
N PHE A 33 50.15 56.80 -82.28
CA PHE A 33 49.73 58.15 -81.90
C PHE A 33 50.51 59.22 -82.68
N GLY A 34 49.90 59.76 -83.73
CA GLY A 34 50.39 60.96 -84.41
C GLY A 34 49.95 62.22 -83.66
N PHE A 35 50.89 63.10 -83.32
CA PHE A 35 50.58 64.44 -82.82
C PHE A 35 50.01 65.27 -83.97
N TRP A 36 48.69 65.36 -84.06
CA TRP A 36 48.04 66.17 -85.08
C TRP A 36 48.27 67.64 -84.75
N LYS A 37 49.18 68.27 -85.49
CA LYS A 37 49.46 69.71 -85.41
C LYS A 37 48.59 70.37 -86.48
N PRO A 38 47.54 71.12 -86.14
CA PRO A 38 46.84 71.90 -87.14
C PRO A 38 47.86 72.84 -87.75
N SER A 39 48.08 72.75 -89.06
CA SER A 39 48.89 73.73 -89.78
C SER A 39 48.30 75.10 -89.48
N SER A 40 49.07 75.91 -88.77
CA SER A 40 48.77 77.31 -88.49
C SER A 40 48.57 78.02 -89.83
N LEU A 41 47.32 78.19 -90.23
CA LEU A 41 46.97 79.19 -91.22
C LEU A 41 47.05 80.54 -90.52
N SER A 42 48.28 81.04 -90.49
CA SER A 42 48.60 82.45 -90.56
C SER A 42 47.83 83.06 -91.74
N ASN A 43 46.63 83.53 -91.46
CA ASN A 43 45.98 84.65 -92.13
C ASN A 43 44.76 84.96 -91.29
N ILE A 44 44.95 85.89 -90.36
CA ILE A 44 43.89 86.76 -89.87
C ILE A 44 43.40 87.50 -91.13
N PHE A 45 42.43 86.91 -91.81
CA PHE A 45 41.62 87.63 -92.78
C PHE A 45 40.58 88.35 -91.93
N GLU A 46 40.73 89.66 -91.80
CA GLU A 46 39.64 90.52 -91.34
C GLU A 46 38.43 90.21 -92.22
N PRO A 47 37.37 89.63 -91.64
CA PRO A 47 36.29 89.14 -92.47
C PRO A 47 35.53 90.35 -93.03
N SER A 48 35.38 90.36 -94.35
CA SER A 48 34.42 91.23 -95.01
C SER A 48 33.02 90.88 -94.48
N GLN A 49 32.17 91.89 -94.28
CA GLN A 49 30.88 91.79 -93.60
C GLN A 49 30.00 90.60 -94.06
N ASN A 50 30.14 90.14 -95.32
CA ASN A 50 29.26 89.15 -95.94
C ASN A 50 29.60 87.68 -95.64
N ASP A 51 30.86 87.32 -95.34
CA ASP A 51 31.23 85.92 -95.00
C ASP A 51 30.94 85.59 -93.53
N VAL A 52 30.89 86.63 -92.68
CA VAL A 52 30.46 86.53 -91.28
C VAL A 52 28.98 86.20 -91.21
N ASP A 53 28.18 86.76 -92.12
CA ASP A 53 26.73 86.61 -92.13
C ASP A 53 26.31 85.18 -92.53
N GLU A 54 26.94 84.56 -93.53
CA GLU A 54 26.67 83.16 -93.94
C GLU A 54 27.09 82.15 -92.87
N ALA A 55 28.29 82.32 -92.29
CA ALA A 55 28.77 81.48 -91.20
C ALA A 55 27.93 81.64 -89.93
N ASN A 56 27.41 82.84 -89.64
CA ASN A 56 26.45 83.07 -88.55
C ASN A 56 25.11 82.38 -88.81
N ILE A 57 24.62 82.37 -90.05
CA ILE A 57 23.36 81.70 -90.41
C ILE A 57 23.50 80.18 -90.19
N VAL A 58 24.57 79.57 -90.72
CA VAL A 58 24.84 78.13 -90.55
C VAL A 58 25.08 77.77 -89.07
N ALA A 59 25.83 78.60 -88.33
CA ALA A 59 26.04 78.42 -86.89
C ALA A 59 24.71 78.51 -86.10
N SER A 60 23.83 79.44 -86.48
CA SER A 60 22.50 79.58 -85.85
C SER A 60 21.56 78.41 -86.15
N GLU A 61 21.66 77.82 -87.35
CA GLU A 61 20.90 76.61 -87.70
C GLU A 61 21.37 75.39 -86.90
N LEU A 62 22.68 75.18 -86.80
CA LEU A 62 23.27 74.07 -86.06
C LEU A 62 23.05 74.20 -84.54
N GLU A 63 23.00 75.42 -84.02
CA GLU A 63 22.63 75.71 -82.62
C GLU A 63 21.17 75.32 -82.33
N LYS A 64 20.23 75.65 -83.23
CA LYS A 64 18.82 75.25 -83.10
C LYS A 64 18.66 73.72 -83.14
N GLU A 65 19.40 73.04 -84.01
CA GLU A 65 19.41 71.58 -84.09
C GLU A 65 20.01 70.95 -82.82
N LEU A 66 21.11 71.51 -82.31
CA LEU A 66 21.73 71.06 -81.06
C LEU A 66 20.76 71.20 -79.89
N ILE A 67 20.09 72.34 -79.75
CA ILE A 67 19.05 72.57 -78.72
C ILE A 67 17.90 71.55 -78.87
N SER A 68 17.48 71.25 -80.10
CA SER A 68 16.46 70.25 -80.37
C SER A 68 16.91 68.85 -79.92
N LYS A 69 18.15 68.46 -80.23
CA LYS A 69 18.75 67.18 -79.83
C LYS A 69 18.97 67.06 -78.33
N GLU A 70 19.40 68.14 -77.67
CA GLU A 70 19.51 68.19 -76.20
C GLU A 70 18.15 68.00 -75.53
N GLY A 71 17.09 68.60 -76.07
CA GLY A 71 15.72 68.40 -75.62
C GLY A 71 15.24 66.95 -75.78
N GLU A 72 15.54 66.32 -76.93
CA GLU A 72 15.26 64.89 -77.16
C GLU A 72 16.01 64.00 -76.17
N ALA A 73 17.31 64.24 -75.95
CA ALA A 73 18.14 63.49 -75.01
C ALA A 73 17.61 63.59 -73.57
N LEU A 74 17.21 64.79 -73.14
CA LEU A 74 16.58 65.00 -71.83
C LEU A 74 15.24 64.25 -71.69
N LYS A 75 14.44 64.19 -72.76
CA LYS A 75 13.18 63.42 -72.75
C LYS A 75 13.45 61.93 -72.56
N VAL A 76 14.46 61.38 -73.23
CA VAL A 76 14.89 59.98 -73.08
C VAL A 76 15.38 59.72 -71.66
N LEU A 77 16.21 60.59 -71.09
CA LEU A 77 16.70 60.45 -69.71
C LEU A 77 15.55 60.43 -68.70
N LYS A 78 14.54 61.30 -68.84
CA LYS A 78 13.33 61.27 -67.99
C LYS A 78 12.55 59.97 -68.12
N SER A 79 12.40 59.45 -69.33
CA SER A 79 11.77 58.14 -69.56
C SER A 79 12.59 57.01 -68.92
N LEU A 80 13.92 57.07 -68.99
CA LEU A 80 14.81 56.07 -68.41
C LEU A 80 14.79 56.10 -66.88
N GLU A 81 14.72 57.28 -66.27
CA GLU A 81 14.49 57.46 -64.82
C GLU A 81 13.15 56.83 -64.41
N SER A 82 12.08 57.06 -65.17
CA SER A 82 10.77 56.44 -64.92
C SER A 82 10.82 54.91 -65.06
N ILE A 83 11.50 54.39 -66.08
CA ILE A 83 11.69 52.94 -66.27
C ILE A 83 12.48 52.34 -65.10
N LYS A 84 13.56 53.00 -64.66
CA LYS A 84 14.35 52.57 -63.50
C LYS A 84 13.48 52.46 -62.24
N GLY A 85 12.61 53.44 -62.01
CA GLY A 85 11.64 53.42 -60.90
C GLY A 85 10.71 52.20 -60.95
N ILE A 86 10.15 51.89 -62.11
CA ILE A 86 9.28 50.71 -62.31
C ILE A 86 10.05 49.40 -62.07
N VAL A 87 11.29 49.31 -62.56
CA VAL A 87 12.13 48.10 -62.39
C VAL A 87 12.43 47.84 -60.90
N GLU A 88 12.80 48.87 -60.14
CA GLU A 88 13.06 48.71 -58.70
C GLU A 88 11.78 48.34 -57.92
N GLU A 89 10.61 48.87 -58.32
CA GLU A 89 9.32 48.45 -57.74
C GLU A 89 9.01 46.97 -58.05
N LEU A 90 9.20 46.53 -59.30
CA LEU A 90 9.00 45.14 -59.70
C LEU A 90 9.96 44.20 -58.96
N LYS A 91 11.23 44.59 -58.81
CA LYS A 91 12.24 43.85 -58.05
C LYS A 91 11.83 43.70 -56.58
N SER A 92 11.36 44.77 -55.96
CA SER A 92 10.87 44.74 -54.58
C SER A 92 9.62 43.86 -54.42
N LYS A 93 8.72 43.85 -55.41
CA LYS A 93 7.55 42.96 -55.43
C LYS A 93 7.94 41.49 -55.61
N LEU A 94 8.96 41.20 -56.42
CA LEU A 94 9.49 39.85 -56.62
C LEU A 94 10.07 39.30 -55.31
N HIS A 95 10.94 40.05 -54.64
CA HIS A 95 11.57 39.62 -53.40
C HIS A 95 10.52 39.36 -52.29
N ARG A 96 9.56 40.28 -52.12
CA ARG A 96 8.44 40.08 -51.18
C ARG A 96 7.56 38.86 -51.52
N ARG A 97 7.44 38.49 -52.80
CA ARG A 97 6.73 37.25 -53.19
C ARG A 97 7.53 36.02 -52.81
N GLU A 98 8.82 36.03 -53.07
CA GLU A 98 9.74 34.94 -52.73
C GLU A 98 9.80 34.69 -51.21
N ASP A 99 9.85 35.76 -50.40
CA ASP A 99 9.79 35.67 -48.93
C ASP A 99 8.44 35.09 -48.45
N LYS A 100 7.34 35.48 -49.09
CA LYS A 100 6.01 34.98 -48.76
C LYS A 100 5.84 33.51 -49.14
N GLU A 101 6.32 33.11 -50.31
CA GLU A 101 6.33 31.70 -50.74
C GLU A 101 7.21 30.85 -49.82
N ASN A 102 8.35 31.36 -49.37
CA ASN A 102 9.19 30.70 -48.37
C ASN A 102 8.49 30.56 -47.00
N CYS A 103 7.75 31.59 -46.57
CA CYS A 103 6.93 31.53 -45.36
C CYS A 103 5.82 30.48 -45.49
N ASP A 104 5.08 30.50 -46.60
CA ASP A 104 4.01 29.54 -46.88
C ASP A 104 4.54 28.09 -46.95
N MET A 105 5.74 27.91 -47.53
CA MET A 105 6.47 26.63 -47.55
C MET A 105 6.82 26.13 -46.14
N SER A 106 7.25 27.03 -45.24
CA SER A 106 7.58 26.69 -43.85
C SER A 106 6.33 26.25 -43.08
N VAL A 107 5.24 27.04 -43.19
CA VAL A 107 3.96 26.73 -42.54
C VAL A 107 3.40 25.39 -43.02
N LEU A 108 3.50 25.10 -44.33
CA LEU A 108 3.05 23.82 -44.88
C LEU A 108 3.85 22.63 -44.33
N LYS A 109 5.17 22.78 -44.15
CA LYS A 109 6.02 21.73 -43.54
C LYS A 109 5.66 21.49 -42.08
N GLU A 110 5.48 22.54 -41.30
CA GLU A 110 5.05 22.45 -39.89
C GLU A 110 3.67 21.80 -39.76
N LEU A 111 2.72 22.18 -40.62
CA LEU A 111 1.39 21.59 -40.64
C LEU A 111 1.43 20.09 -40.97
N ASN A 112 2.25 19.68 -41.94
CA ASN A 112 2.45 18.26 -42.24
C ASN A 112 3.10 17.51 -41.08
N GLN A 113 4.09 18.10 -40.41
CA GLN A 113 4.69 17.51 -39.22
C GLN A 113 3.65 17.34 -38.10
N ALA A 114 2.86 18.38 -37.82
CA ALA A 114 1.78 18.35 -36.83
C ALA A 114 0.73 17.27 -37.18
N LYS A 115 0.36 17.15 -38.46
CA LYS A 115 -0.55 16.10 -38.95
C LYS A 115 0.01 14.70 -38.68
N THR A 116 1.28 14.44 -38.99
CA THR A 116 1.89 13.12 -38.73
C THR A 116 1.97 12.80 -37.24
N ASN A 117 2.28 13.79 -36.41
CA ASN A 117 2.28 13.62 -34.95
C ASN A 117 0.88 13.31 -34.44
N LEU A 118 -0.15 14.02 -34.93
CA LEU A 118 -1.53 13.77 -34.56
C LEU A 118 -1.96 12.35 -34.93
N CYS A 119 -1.63 11.86 -36.13
CA CYS A 119 -1.91 10.48 -36.55
C CYS A 119 -1.28 9.46 -35.59
N LYS A 120 0.02 9.61 -35.29
CA LYS A 120 0.72 8.72 -34.33
C LYS A 120 0.08 8.72 -32.96
N THR A 121 -0.21 9.91 -32.39
CA THR A 121 -0.88 9.99 -31.09
C THR A 121 -2.28 9.38 -31.09
N THR A 122 -2.99 9.40 -32.22
CA THR A 122 -4.31 8.78 -32.36
C THR A 122 -4.20 7.26 -32.36
N GLU A 123 -3.19 6.72 -33.05
CA GLU A 123 -2.88 5.28 -33.06
C GLU A 123 -2.46 4.79 -31.67
N ASP A 124 -1.55 5.51 -30.99
CA ASP A 124 -1.12 5.19 -29.63
C ASP A 124 -2.31 5.19 -28.65
N LEU A 125 -3.21 6.16 -28.76
CA LEU A 125 -4.41 6.23 -27.92
C LEU A 125 -5.36 5.04 -28.18
N ALA A 126 -5.47 4.58 -29.42
CA ALA A 126 -6.25 3.39 -29.75
C ALA A 126 -5.65 2.13 -29.12
N ALA A 127 -4.32 1.94 -29.20
CA ALA A 127 -3.62 0.83 -28.56
C ALA A 127 -3.75 0.85 -27.03
N ILE A 128 -3.69 2.03 -26.42
CA ILE A 128 -3.93 2.19 -24.98
C ILE A 128 -5.37 1.81 -24.61
N ARG A 129 -6.37 2.23 -25.41
CA ARG A 129 -7.78 1.89 -25.17
C ARG A 129 -7.99 0.37 -25.22
N GLU A 130 -7.44 -0.31 -26.21
CA GLU A 130 -7.50 -1.77 -26.31
C GLU A 130 -6.82 -2.45 -25.10
N SER A 131 -5.66 -1.96 -24.68
CA SER A 131 -4.95 -2.46 -23.51
C SER A 131 -5.75 -2.30 -22.21
N VAL A 132 -6.43 -1.16 -22.05
CA VAL A 132 -7.32 -0.90 -20.90
C VAL A 132 -8.52 -1.84 -20.91
N GLU A 133 -9.13 -2.08 -22.06
CA GLU A 133 -10.25 -3.01 -22.20
C GLU A 133 -9.85 -4.45 -21.86
N LEU A 134 -8.68 -4.90 -22.33
CA LEU A 134 -8.11 -6.19 -21.98
C LEU A 134 -7.84 -6.32 -20.47
N LEU A 135 -7.25 -5.30 -19.84
CA LEU A 135 -6.99 -5.29 -18.40
C LEU A 135 -8.28 -5.30 -17.58
N ASN A 136 -9.30 -4.55 -17.99
CA ASN A 136 -10.61 -4.57 -17.34
C ASN A 136 -11.24 -5.96 -17.42
N LYS A 137 -11.17 -6.62 -18.57
CA LYS A 137 -11.67 -7.99 -18.73
C LYS A 137 -10.97 -8.96 -17.76
N ARG A 138 -9.63 -8.91 -17.70
CA ARG A 138 -8.86 -9.73 -16.76
C ARG A 138 -9.23 -9.47 -15.30
N LEU A 139 -9.42 -8.19 -14.95
CA LEU A 139 -9.77 -7.78 -13.60
C LEU A 139 -11.15 -8.34 -13.17
N GLU A 140 -12.13 -8.33 -14.07
CA GLU A 140 -13.44 -8.94 -13.82
C GLU A 140 -13.36 -10.47 -13.68
N GLU A 141 -12.52 -11.14 -14.47
CA GLU A 141 -12.26 -12.58 -14.33
C GLU A 141 -11.62 -12.92 -12.97
N GLU A 142 -10.62 -12.15 -12.54
CA GLU A 142 -9.98 -12.31 -11.22
C GLU A 142 -10.96 -12.02 -10.08
N ARG A 143 -11.82 -10.99 -10.20
CA ARG A 143 -12.89 -10.70 -9.23
C ARG A 143 -13.87 -11.87 -9.10
N ALA A 144 -14.34 -12.43 -10.22
CA ALA A 144 -15.27 -13.55 -10.22
C ALA A 144 -14.65 -14.81 -9.58
N ALA A 145 -13.38 -15.10 -9.87
CA ALA A 145 -12.66 -16.23 -9.27
C ALA A 145 -12.47 -16.06 -7.75
N LEU A 146 -12.20 -14.83 -7.30
CA LEU A 146 -12.03 -14.50 -5.89
C LEU A 146 -13.35 -14.64 -5.13
N GLU A 147 -14.45 -14.14 -5.67
CA GLU A 147 -15.78 -14.25 -5.04
C GLU A 147 -16.21 -15.72 -4.91
N LYS A 148 -16.01 -16.53 -5.96
CA LYS A 148 -16.27 -17.98 -5.90
C LYS A 148 -15.46 -18.69 -4.79
N THR A 149 -14.21 -18.27 -4.59
CA THR A 149 -13.36 -18.82 -3.53
C THR A 149 -13.86 -18.38 -2.15
N ARG A 150 -14.26 -17.12 -2.02
CA ARG A 150 -14.83 -16.57 -0.79
C ARG A 150 -16.11 -17.30 -0.38
N GLU A 151 -17.04 -17.53 -1.31
CA GLU A 151 -18.27 -18.28 -1.05
C GLU A 151 -18.00 -19.72 -0.61
N ARG A 152 -17.07 -20.41 -1.29
CA ARG A 152 -16.67 -21.78 -0.92
C ARG A 152 -16.06 -21.86 0.48
N LEU A 153 -15.22 -20.88 0.85
CA LEU A 153 -14.64 -20.81 2.19
C LEU A 153 -15.71 -20.47 3.23
N ASN A 154 -16.60 -19.52 2.94
CA ASN A 154 -17.63 -19.10 3.88
C ASN A 154 -18.63 -20.23 4.16
N SER A 155 -19.09 -20.94 3.12
CA SER A 155 -19.98 -22.11 3.26
C SER A 155 -19.32 -23.25 4.03
N LYS A 156 -18.04 -23.56 3.74
CA LYS A 156 -17.30 -24.60 4.45
C LYS A 156 -17.07 -24.26 5.92
N ASN A 157 -16.61 -23.04 6.20
CA ASN A 157 -16.37 -22.58 7.57
C ASN A 157 -17.68 -22.51 8.36
N ALA A 158 -18.76 -21.99 7.78
CA ALA A 158 -20.07 -21.97 8.44
C ALA A 158 -20.53 -23.40 8.79
N ALA A 159 -20.42 -24.34 7.86
CA ALA A 159 -20.81 -25.74 8.11
C ALA A 159 -19.93 -26.42 9.17
N GLU A 160 -18.61 -26.17 9.17
CA GLU A 160 -17.69 -26.70 10.19
C GLU A 160 -17.97 -26.10 11.57
N ILE A 161 -18.18 -24.78 11.65
CA ILE A 161 -18.54 -24.10 12.90
C ILE A 161 -19.88 -24.62 13.43
N SER A 162 -20.91 -24.76 12.59
CA SER A 162 -22.20 -25.31 13.01
C SER A 162 -22.10 -26.75 13.53
N LYS A 163 -21.28 -27.60 12.89
CA LYS A 163 -21.05 -28.97 13.35
C LYS A 163 -20.37 -29.01 14.71
N GLU A 164 -19.34 -28.18 14.92
CA GLU A 164 -18.61 -28.14 16.19
C GLU A 164 -19.48 -27.56 17.32
N ILE A 165 -20.30 -26.54 17.04
CA ILE A 165 -21.28 -26.01 18.00
C ILE A 165 -22.26 -27.11 18.43
N GLN A 166 -22.78 -27.90 17.49
CA GLN A 166 -23.69 -28.99 17.80
C GLN A 166 -22.99 -30.06 18.66
N ARG A 167 -21.79 -30.47 18.27
CA ARG A 167 -20.99 -31.46 19.01
C ARG A 167 -20.73 -31.02 20.46
N LEU A 168 -20.31 -29.77 20.66
CA LEU A 168 -20.07 -29.21 21.99
C LEU A 168 -21.36 -29.07 22.81
N SER A 169 -22.49 -28.81 22.15
CA SER A 169 -23.79 -28.77 22.81
C SER A 169 -24.21 -30.16 23.32
N ASP A 170 -23.99 -31.20 22.51
CA ASP A 170 -24.25 -32.58 22.89
C ASP A 170 -23.32 -33.03 24.03
N ASP A 171 -22.02 -32.70 23.95
CA ASP A 171 -21.05 -32.96 25.03
C ASP A 171 -21.47 -32.27 26.34
N ALA A 172 -21.88 -31.00 26.28
CA ALA A 172 -22.32 -30.24 27.45
C ALA A 172 -23.56 -30.86 28.12
N LEU A 173 -24.49 -31.40 27.31
CA LEU A 173 -25.67 -32.09 27.82
C LEU A 173 -25.29 -33.37 28.58
N GLU A 174 -24.36 -34.16 28.03
CA GLU A 174 -23.88 -35.39 28.68
C GLU A 174 -23.08 -35.09 29.95
N PHE A 175 -22.28 -34.02 29.96
CA PHE A 175 -21.63 -33.54 31.18
C PHE A 175 -22.64 -33.13 32.26
N SER A 176 -23.74 -32.47 31.88
CA SER A 176 -24.80 -32.13 32.83
C SER A 176 -25.42 -33.37 33.44
N LYS A 177 -25.79 -34.35 32.60
CA LYS A 177 -26.42 -35.61 33.03
C LYS A 177 -25.51 -36.41 33.95
N THR A 178 -24.26 -36.64 33.55
CA THR A 178 -23.28 -37.33 34.39
C THR A 178 -22.99 -36.57 35.69
N GLY A 179 -22.98 -35.23 35.64
CA GLY A 179 -22.91 -34.39 36.83
C GLY A 179 -24.09 -34.55 37.78
N GLU A 180 -25.32 -34.68 37.26
CA GLU A 180 -26.52 -34.96 38.04
C GLU A 180 -26.49 -36.35 38.69
N GLU A 181 -26.07 -37.37 37.95
CA GLU A 181 -25.91 -38.74 38.46
C GLU A 181 -24.88 -38.79 39.61
N ALA A 182 -23.75 -38.09 39.45
CA ALA A 182 -22.74 -37.98 40.50
C ALA A 182 -23.27 -37.25 41.74
N ARG A 183 -24.01 -36.14 41.57
CA ARG A 183 -24.65 -35.42 42.67
C ARG A 183 -25.63 -36.32 43.44
N PHE A 184 -26.48 -37.05 42.72
CA PHE A 184 -27.42 -37.97 43.35
C PHE A 184 -26.74 -39.08 44.14
N ALA A 185 -25.63 -39.65 43.62
CA ALA A 185 -24.84 -40.64 44.32
C ALA A 185 -24.23 -40.09 45.62
N VAL A 186 -23.75 -38.84 45.59
CA VAL A 186 -23.23 -38.14 46.78
C VAL A 186 -24.34 -37.93 47.81
N ASP A 187 -25.50 -37.42 47.41
CA ASP A 187 -26.62 -37.19 48.33
C ASP A 187 -27.06 -38.48 49.02
N LYS A 188 -27.13 -39.58 48.26
CA LYS A 188 -27.42 -40.90 48.80
C LYS A 188 -26.38 -41.34 49.84
N ALA A 189 -25.09 -41.21 49.52
CA ALA A 189 -24.01 -41.57 50.44
C ALA A 189 -24.03 -40.70 51.71
N VAL A 190 -24.35 -39.41 51.59
CA VAL A 190 -24.51 -38.50 52.73
C VAL A 190 -25.64 -38.97 53.65
N CYS A 191 -26.82 -39.32 53.11
CA CYS A 191 -27.92 -39.87 53.91
C CYS A 191 -27.53 -41.18 54.63
N GLU A 192 -26.76 -42.06 53.98
CA GLU A 192 -26.26 -43.30 54.59
C GLU A 192 -25.28 -43.00 55.75
N ILE A 193 -24.39 -42.02 55.58
CA ILE A 193 -23.47 -41.54 56.63
C ILE A 193 -24.24 -40.98 57.82
N GLU A 194 -25.27 -40.15 57.60
CA GLU A 194 -26.07 -39.59 58.69
C GLU A 194 -26.83 -40.68 59.46
N ARG A 195 -27.37 -41.67 58.75
CA ARG A 195 -28.05 -42.82 59.36
C ARG A 195 -27.09 -43.64 60.22
N THR A 196 -25.88 -43.92 59.73
CA THR A 196 -24.86 -44.65 60.51
C THR A 196 -24.38 -43.84 61.72
N ARG A 197 -24.15 -42.53 61.55
CA ARG A 197 -23.79 -41.62 62.65
C ARG A 197 -24.81 -41.64 63.79
N SER A 198 -26.11 -41.66 63.45
CA SER A 198 -27.19 -41.74 64.45
C SER A 198 -27.18 -43.08 65.20
N LYS A 199 -26.93 -44.20 64.50
CA LYS A 199 -26.77 -45.52 65.13
C LYS A 199 -25.57 -45.57 66.06
N ILE A 200 -24.44 -44.98 65.66
CA ILE A 200 -23.22 -44.88 66.49
C ILE A 200 -23.52 -44.10 67.76
N LYS A 201 -24.11 -42.90 67.67
CA LYS A 201 -24.51 -42.11 68.85
C LYS A 201 -25.41 -42.90 69.80
N ALA A 202 -26.37 -43.65 69.26
CA ALA A 202 -27.24 -44.50 70.08
C ALA A 202 -26.48 -45.66 70.76
N ALA A 203 -25.49 -46.26 70.08
CA ALA A 203 -24.64 -47.29 70.66
C ALA A 203 -23.71 -46.73 71.75
N GLU A 204 -23.15 -45.54 71.54
CA GLU A 204 -22.33 -44.83 72.53
C GLU A 204 -23.11 -44.56 73.82
N LEU A 205 -24.35 -44.06 73.71
CA LEU A 205 -25.22 -43.85 74.87
C LEU A 205 -25.51 -45.16 75.63
N ARG A 206 -25.81 -46.26 74.91
CA ARG A 206 -26.02 -47.58 75.53
C ARG A 206 -24.79 -48.08 76.25
N LEU A 207 -23.60 -47.90 75.67
CA LEU A 207 -22.34 -48.31 76.28
C LEU A 207 -22.03 -47.51 77.55
N VAL A 208 -22.29 -46.20 77.57
CA VAL A 208 -22.18 -45.39 78.79
C VAL A 208 -23.16 -45.88 79.86
N ALA A 209 -24.41 -46.16 79.50
CA ALA A 209 -25.39 -46.69 80.44
C ALA A 209 -24.96 -48.05 81.03
N ALA A 210 -24.50 -48.98 80.18
CA ALA A 210 -24.01 -50.28 80.63
C ALA A 210 -22.81 -50.17 81.58
N ARG A 211 -21.88 -49.22 81.34
CA ARG A 211 -20.75 -48.96 82.25
C ARG A 211 -21.24 -48.46 83.62
N LYS A 212 -22.16 -47.49 83.64
CA LYS A 212 -22.76 -46.99 84.89
C LYS A 212 -23.50 -48.09 85.65
N MET A 213 -24.25 -48.94 84.95
CA MET A 213 -24.92 -50.09 85.57
C MET A 213 -23.92 -51.09 86.16
N LYS A 214 -22.81 -51.38 85.46
CA LYS A 214 -21.74 -52.25 85.96
C LYS A 214 -21.06 -51.69 87.21
N GLU A 215 -20.80 -50.38 87.24
CA GLU A 215 -20.22 -49.70 88.41
C GLU A 215 -21.19 -49.72 89.60
N ALA A 216 -22.48 -49.44 89.35
CA ALA A 216 -23.52 -49.54 90.37
C ALA A 216 -23.65 -50.96 90.93
N ALA A 217 -23.62 -51.98 90.07
CA ALA A 217 -23.65 -53.38 90.49
C ALA A 217 -22.42 -53.75 91.35
N ARG A 218 -21.22 -53.32 90.95
CA ARG A 218 -19.99 -53.51 91.74
C ARG A 218 -20.05 -52.82 93.11
N ALA A 219 -20.62 -51.61 93.18
CA ALA A 219 -20.80 -50.90 94.45
C ALA A 219 -21.80 -51.64 95.36
N ALA A 220 -22.92 -52.11 94.80
CA ALA A 220 -23.91 -52.91 95.53
C ALA A 220 -23.31 -54.23 96.05
N GLU A 221 -22.49 -54.91 95.24
CA GLU A 221 -21.77 -56.11 95.65
C GLU A 221 -20.82 -55.83 96.83
N ALA A 222 -20.05 -54.75 96.78
CA ALA A 222 -19.15 -54.36 97.87
C ALA A 222 -19.91 -54.09 99.18
N VAL A 223 -21.06 -53.43 99.11
CA VAL A 223 -21.95 -53.19 100.26
C VAL A 223 -22.48 -54.51 100.82
N ALA A 224 -23.01 -55.40 99.98
CA ALA A 224 -23.52 -56.71 100.40
C ALA A 224 -22.44 -57.57 101.08
N ILE A 225 -21.21 -57.59 100.53
CA ILE A 225 -20.08 -58.30 101.14
C ILE A 225 -19.73 -57.69 102.51
N ALA A 226 -19.75 -56.37 102.65
CA ALA A 226 -19.50 -55.70 103.93
C ALA A 226 -20.56 -56.05 104.97
N GLU A 227 -21.83 -56.10 104.57
CA GLU A 227 -22.95 -56.48 105.43
C GLU A 227 -22.86 -57.94 105.88
N ILE A 228 -22.58 -58.88 104.97
CA ILE A 228 -22.35 -60.30 105.30
C ILE A 228 -21.21 -60.44 106.30
N LYS A 229 -20.10 -59.70 106.10
CA LYS A 229 -18.96 -59.70 107.04
C LYS A 229 -19.37 -59.17 108.42
N ASP A 230 -20.17 -58.11 108.50
CA ASP A 230 -20.63 -57.56 109.78
C ASP A 230 -21.58 -58.51 110.51
N VAL A 231 -22.56 -59.08 109.81
CA VAL A 231 -23.48 -60.10 110.37
C VAL A 231 -22.69 -61.31 110.88
N THR A 232 -21.70 -61.79 110.12
CA THR A 232 -20.85 -62.91 110.54
C THR A 232 -20.04 -62.57 111.79
N ARG A 233 -19.49 -61.35 111.89
CA ARG A 233 -18.79 -60.88 113.09
C ARG A 233 -19.73 -60.80 114.30
N ARG A 234 -20.94 -60.27 114.14
CA ARG A 234 -21.95 -60.22 115.21
C ARG A 234 -22.37 -61.61 115.65
N ARG A 235 -22.57 -62.55 114.72
CA ARG A 235 -22.90 -63.95 115.01
C ARG A 235 -21.79 -64.61 115.84
N ARG A 236 -20.54 -64.50 115.42
CA ARG A 236 -19.38 -65.01 116.18
C ARG A 236 -19.31 -64.43 117.60
N ARG A 237 -19.51 -63.11 117.76
CA ARG A 237 -19.57 -62.48 119.10
C ARG A 237 -20.72 -63.02 119.94
N ARG A 238 -21.87 -63.32 119.34
CA ARG A 238 -23.01 -63.92 120.04
C ARG A 238 -22.70 -65.37 120.46
N GLU A 239 -22.07 -66.14 119.57
CA GLU A 239 -21.61 -67.51 119.86
C GLU A 239 -20.61 -67.49 121.04
N THR A 240 -19.60 -66.61 121.02
CA THR A 240 -18.65 -66.47 122.14
C THR A 240 -19.33 -66.04 123.44
N LEU A 241 -20.29 -65.10 123.38
CA LEU A 241 -21.06 -64.70 124.57
C LEU A 241 -21.95 -65.84 125.09
N GLN A 242 -22.50 -66.67 124.20
CA GLN A 242 -23.30 -67.84 124.59
C GLN A 242 -22.44 -68.93 125.24
N GLU A 243 -21.24 -69.17 124.73
CA GLU A 243 -20.25 -70.07 125.33
C GLU A 243 -19.84 -69.58 126.73
N GLU A 244 -19.50 -68.29 126.87
CA GLU A 244 -19.18 -67.67 128.18
C GLU A 244 -20.35 -67.76 129.18
N ILE A 245 -21.60 -67.58 128.72
CA ILE A 245 -22.79 -67.71 129.57
C ILE A 245 -22.97 -69.16 130.01
N LEU A 246 -22.78 -70.13 129.11
CA LEU A 246 -22.94 -71.55 129.42
C LEU A 246 -21.90 -71.99 130.45
N GLU A 247 -20.64 -71.59 130.29
CA GLU A 247 -19.56 -71.85 131.26
C GLU A 247 -19.94 -71.33 132.65
N LYS A 248 -20.41 -70.07 132.76
CA LYS A 248 -20.89 -69.50 134.03
C LYS A 248 -22.08 -70.26 134.64
N ILE A 249 -23.01 -70.76 133.82
CA ILE A 249 -24.14 -71.56 134.31
C ILE A 249 -23.65 -72.91 134.86
N GLU A 250 -22.69 -73.56 134.18
CA GLU A 250 -22.11 -74.82 134.64
C GLU A 250 -21.33 -74.63 135.95
N GLU A 251 -20.53 -73.57 136.05
CA GLU A 251 -19.85 -73.16 137.29
C GLU A 251 -20.87 -72.98 138.44
N THR A 252 -21.92 -72.18 138.20
CA THR A 252 -22.97 -71.93 139.19
C THR A 252 -23.70 -73.23 139.59
N ALA A 253 -24.00 -74.09 138.63
CA ALA A 253 -24.64 -75.39 138.89
C ALA A 253 -23.73 -76.31 139.70
N GLN A 254 -22.42 -76.25 139.49
CA GLN A 254 -21.42 -76.99 140.25
C GLN A 254 -21.30 -76.47 141.68
N GLU A 255 -21.34 -75.15 141.88
CA GLU A 255 -21.44 -74.53 143.21
C GLU A 255 -22.71 -74.95 143.94
N ILE A 256 -23.87 -74.97 143.26
CA ILE A 256 -25.14 -75.44 143.84
C ILE A 256 -25.06 -76.92 144.21
N ARG A 257 -24.50 -77.78 143.35
CA ARG A 257 -24.30 -79.21 143.66
C ARG A 257 -23.39 -79.42 144.87
N SER A 258 -22.34 -78.61 144.98
CA SER A 258 -21.42 -78.64 146.11
C SER A 258 -22.13 -78.21 147.40
N SER A 259 -22.85 -77.09 147.37
CA SER A 259 -23.69 -76.61 148.48
C SER A 259 -24.79 -77.62 148.88
N LYS A 260 -25.41 -78.30 147.91
CA LYS A 260 -26.42 -79.33 148.19
C LYS A 260 -25.81 -80.54 148.91
N ARG A 261 -24.63 -81.00 148.47
CA ARG A 261 -23.93 -82.12 149.12
C ARG A 261 -23.59 -81.80 150.57
N THR A 262 -23.12 -80.57 150.85
CA THR A 262 -22.86 -80.12 152.22
C THR A 262 -24.13 -80.04 153.07
N ILE A 263 -25.30 -79.75 152.49
CA ILE A 263 -26.59 -79.75 153.21
C ILE A 263 -27.09 -81.18 153.47
N GLU A 264 -27.00 -82.09 152.49
CA GLU A 264 -27.42 -83.48 152.65
C GLU A 264 -26.52 -84.27 153.62
N GLU A 265 -25.25 -83.89 153.74
CA GLU A 265 -24.35 -84.40 154.78
C GLU A 265 -24.73 -83.87 156.18
N GLY A 266 -25.21 -82.63 156.29
CA GLY A 266 -25.73 -82.08 157.55
C GLY A 266 -27.11 -82.59 158.00
N LEU A 267 -27.83 -83.34 157.15
CA LEU A 267 -29.14 -83.94 157.46
C LEU A 267 -29.06 -85.42 157.88
N ARG A 268 -27.86 -85.99 157.97
CA ARG A 268 -27.60 -87.38 158.42
C ARG A 268 -27.04 -87.49 159.84
N GLU A 269 -27.06 -86.40 160.61
CA GLU A 269 -26.80 -86.36 162.05
C GLU A 269 -28.08 -86.01 162.81
#